data_AF-A7SUE2-F1
#
_entry.id   AF-A7SUE2-F1
#
_cell.length_a   1.000
_cell.length_b   1.000
_cell.length_c   1.000
_cell.angle_alpha   90.00
_cell.angle_beta   90.00
_cell.angle_gamma   90.00
#
_symmetry.space_group_name_H-M   'P 1'
#
loop_
_entity.id
_entity.type
_entity.pdbx_description
1 polymer ?
#
loop_
_entity_poly.entity_id
_entity_poly.type
_entity_poly.pdbx_seq_one_letter_code
_entity_poly.pdbx_strand_id
1 'polypeptide(L)'
;MSNIYHLKYSNGEYFDFLNRKIQKCYLNSAARKKLEKIHAKREDEMVRSQELLRKLRKKKLEGLSQNPLPLDVQFGKKLKHMTHIRRIISLFHVKKHSQEMSLENMVTMLKIISGLFVSHPKQRELLLGNEFHCQLLQEIIQRVVSSCDQCTASQLCDSLVALARLGDKNMSAYSEFEHAVLLNGLRQFSPDEIGLVCWGFSKAGYKPIDLYSKVSAEVEAREIVVFSTTSLCQIEWAFVEKGITADRLLLRIGEEVLSRDFASFGPENLAMLGFGYSLVNIEPVSSNILRQIEAEVNTNPELKKFPTYDLVTITSALLRAHNLDRKTFRKLESVLVTRRDFSETTPKERLDELYYLIKAGPFFLAEIAKILETVLYPNVLNSVFDIFYRPRRSWKEKVLKQSIFKVY
;
A
#
# COMPACT_ATOMS: atom_id res chain seq x y z
N MET A 1 114.31 61.06 28.72
CA MET A 1 113.28 62.08 28.42
C MET A 1 112.29 61.45 27.45
N SER A 2 110.96 61.41 27.56
CA SER A 2 109.95 61.78 28.56
C SER A 2 108.62 61.17 28.06
N ASN A 3 107.90 60.38 28.87
CA ASN A 3 106.53 60.64 29.37
C ASN A 3 105.38 60.70 28.34
N ILE A 4 104.35 59.84 28.51
CA ILE A 4 102.92 60.17 28.79
C ILE A 4 102.02 58.91 28.71
N TYR A 5 100.92 58.99 29.44
CA TYR A 5 100.03 58.00 30.03
C TYR A 5 98.86 57.44 29.18
N HIS A 6 98.38 56.27 29.64
CA HIS A 6 96.99 55.80 29.86
C HIS A 6 96.07 55.22 28.75
N LEU A 7 95.37 54.15 29.20
CA LEU A 7 94.02 53.64 28.87
C LEU A 7 93.86 52.67 27.68
N LYS A 8 93.59 51.37 27.96
CA LYS A 8 92.69 50.55 27.12
C LYS A 8 91.83 49.59 27.95
N TYR A 9 90.53 49.83 27.86
CA TYR A 9 89.39 49.15 28.47
C TYR A 9 88.99 47.85 27.73
N SER A 10 88.62 46.84 28.52
CA SER A 10 87.57 45.80 28.32
C SER A 10 87.07 45.44 26.90
N ASN A 11 87.67 44.41 26.29
CA ASN A 11 87.15 43.71 25.10
C ASN A 11 86.17 42.54 25.41
N GLY A 12 85.95 42.21 26.68
CA GLY A 12 85.12 41.05 27.08
C GLY A 12 83.61 41.27 26.92
N GLU A 13 83.12 42.47 27.22
CA GLU A 13 81.67 42.76 27.20
C GLU A 13 81.10 42.94 25.79
N TYR A 14 81.95 43.31 24.81
CA TYR A 14 81.54 43.44 23.41
C TYR A 14 81.34 42.06 22.73
N PHE A 15 82.12 41.06 23.16
CA PHE A 15 82.07 39.70 22.62
C PHE A 15 80.82 38.94 23.08
N ASP A 16 80.41 39.13 24.34
CA ASP A 16 79.19 38.51 24.89
C ASP A 16 77.90 39.13 24.32
N PHE A 17 77.90 40.42 23.98
CA PHE A 17 76.76 41.04 23.30
C PHE A 17 76.60 40.54 21.86
N LEU A 18 77.70 40.37 21.12
CA LEU A 18 77.71 39.81 19.77
C LEU A 18 77.30 38.33 19.76
N ASN A 19 77.78 37.53 20.71
CA ASN A 19 77.40 36.10 20.79
C ASN A 19 75.92 35.90 21.12
N ARG A 20 75.33 36.69 22.03
CA ARG A 20 73.87 36.63 22.29
C ARG A 20 73.03 37.05 21.08
N LYS A 21 73.52 38.00 20.27
CA LYS A 21 72.85 38.43 19.03
C LYS A 21 72.96 37.38 17.92
N ILE A 22 74.12 36.73 17.80
CA ILE A 22 74.37 35.65 16.84
C ILE A 22 73.54 34.41 17.20
N GLN A 23 73.47 34.01 18.48
CA GLN A 23 72.61 32.91 18.93
C GLN A 23 71.10 33.19 18.71
N LYS A 24 70.66 34.44 18.84
CA LYS A 24 69.28 34.84 18.48
C LYS A 24 69.02 34.84 16.97
N CYS A 25 70.02 35.13 16.14
CA CYS A 25 69.93 35.07 14.68
C CYS A 25 69.88 33.64 14.13
N TYR A 26 70.53 32.69 14.79
CA TYR A 26 70.50 31.26 14.40
C TYR A 26 69.14 30.58 14.67
N LEU A 27 68.29 31.15 15.53
CA LEU A 27 67.01 30.55 15.92
C LEU A 27 65.77 31.13 15.23
N ASN A 28 65.90 32.09 14.30
CA ASN A 28 64.71 32.78 13.74
C ASN A 28 64.86 33.26 12.28
N SER A 29 65.45 32.45 11.40
CA SER A 29 65.47 32.81 9.97
C SER A 29 64.11 32.50 9.30
N ALA A 30 63.48 33.53 8.74
CA ALA A 30 62.24 33.41 7.96
C ALA A 30 62.34 32.36 6.82
N ALA A 31 63.56 32.08 6.36
CA ALA A 31 63.88 31.06 5.37
C ALA A 31 63.53 29.63 5.82
N ARG A 32 63.77 29.27 7.09
CA ARG A 32 63.45 27.92 7.61
C ARG A 32 61.95 27.71 7.73
N LYS A 33 61.21 28.69 8.26
CA LYS A 33 59.74 28.66 8.31
C LYS A 33 59.12 28.60 6.91
N LYS A 34 59.77 29.20 5.90
CA LYS A 34 59.33 29.10 4.49
C LYS A 34 59.58 27.70 3.91
N LEU A 35 60.73 27.09 4.21
CA LEU A 35 61.02 25.70 3.85
C LEU A 35 60.07 24.70 4.51
N GLU A 36 59.82 24.82 5.81
CA GLU A 36 58.87 23.97 6.55
C GLU A 36 57.46 24.06 5.95
N LYS A 37 56.99 25.26 5.57
CA LYS A 37 55.72 25.43 4.85
C LYS A 37 55.69 24.76 3.47
N ILE A 38 56.81 24.78 2.75
CA ILE A 38 56.93 24.11 1.43
C ILE A 38 56.90 22.59 1.61
N HIS A 39 57.59 22.06 2.61
CA HIS A 39 57.59 20.63 2.93
C HIS A 39 56.21 20.14 3.38
N ALA A 40 55.56 20.84 4.31
CA ALA A 40 54.20 20.52 4.75
C ALA A 40 53.20 20.52 3.58
N LYS A 41 53.30 21.50 2.66
CA LYS A 41 52.45 21.55 1.47
C LYS A 41 52.68 20.37 0.53
N ARG A 42 53.94 19.92 0.36
CA ARG A 42 54.27 18.75 -0.45
C ARG A 42 53.78 17.44 0.18
N GLU A 43 53.85 17.33 1.51
CA GLU A 43 53.30 16.19 2.24
C GLU A 43 51.76 16.14 2.10
N ASP A 44 51.07 17.27 2.26
CA ASP A 44 49.63 17.36 2.03
C ASP A 44 49.24 16.97 0.60
N GLU A 45 50.01 17.41 -0.40
CA GLU A 45 49.80 17.03 -1.81
C GLU A 45 50.03 15.53 -2.04
N MET A 46 51.04 14.94 -1.39
CA MET A 46 51.32 13.51 -1.46
C MET A 46 50.20 12.68 -0.84
N VAL A 47 49.71 13.09 0.34
CA VAL A 47 48.59 12.43 1.04
C VAL A 47 47.32 12.52 0.20
N ARG A 48 47.00 13.68 -0.38
CA ARG A 48 45.85 13.85 -1.28
C ARG A 48 45.96 12.96 -2.52
N SER A 49 47.15 12.85 -3.11
CA SER A 49 47.41 11.99 -4.27
C SER A 49 47.23 10.51 -3.92
N GLN A 50 47.74 10.08 -2.75
CA GLN A 50 47.58 8.70 -2.25
C GLN A 50 46.11 8.37 -1.95
N GLU A 51 45.35 9.29 -1.34
CA GLU A 51 43.92 9.13 -1.15
C GLU A 51 43.15 9.04 -2.47
N LEU A 52 43.52 9.87 -3.45
CA LEU A 52 42.92 9.83 -4.78
C LEU A 52 43.17 8.48 -5.45
N LEU A 53 44.42 7.97 -5.39
CA LEU A 53 44.77 6.65 -5.90
C LEU A 53 44.03 5.54 -5.17
N ARG A 54 43.83 5.64 -3.86
CA ARG A 54 43.04 4.68 -3.07
C ARG A 54 41.57 4.69 -3.48
N LYS A 55 40.97 5.86 -3.69
CA LYS A 55 39.60 6.02 -4.20
C LYS A 55 39.47 5.46 -5.63
N LEU A 56 40.43 5.73 -6.50
CA LEU A 56 40.45 5.20 -7.87
C LEU A 56 40.61 3.68 -7.89
N ARG A 57 41.47 3.09 -7.04
CA ARG A 57 41.61 1.63 -6.89
C ARG A 57 40.32 1.00 -6.37
N LYS A 58 39.68 1.61 -5.37
CA LYS A 58 38.38 1.15 -4.85
C LYS A 58 37.31 1.14 -5.95
N LYS A 59 37.19 2.24 -6.70
CA LYS A 59 36.25 2.37 -7.82
C LYS A 59 36.53 1.37 -8.96
N LYS A 60 37.82 1.09 -9.22
CA LYS A 60 38.25 0.12 -10.26
C LYS A 60 38.01 -1.33 -9.84
N LEU A 61 38.19 -1.65 -8.56
CA LEU A 61 37.87 -2.97 -7.98
C LEU A 61 36.35 -3.19 -7.91
N GLU A 62 35.58 -2.17 -7.51
CA GLU A 62 34.11 -2.20 -7.55
C GLU A 62 33.59 -2.47 -8.96
N GLY A 63 34.18 -1.83 -9.98
CA GLY A 63 33.84 -2.02 -11.39
C GLY A 63 34.23 -3.38 -11.99
N LEU A 64 35.15 -4.12 -11.36
CA LEU A 64 35.55 -5.48 -11.78
C LEU A 64 34.77 -6.59 -11.05
N SER A 65 34.16 -6.28 -9.89
CA SER A 65 33.40 -7.26 -9.09
C SER A 65 31.93 -7.41 -9.49
N GLN A 66 31.40 -6.48 -10.29
CA GLN A 66 30.01 -6.54 -10.74
C GLN A 66 29.91 -7.34 -12.03
N ASN A 67 29.77 -8.67 -11.90
CA ASN A 67 29.08 -9.41 -12.96
C ASN A 67 27.75 -8.68 -13.20
N PRO A 68 27.45 -8.24 -14.43
CA PRO A 68 26.19 -7.56 -14.69
C PRO A 68 25.06 -8.49 -14.25
N LEU A 69 24.13 -7.96 -13.47
CA LEU A 69 22.97 -8.71 -12.99
C LEU A 69 22.31 -9.44 -14.18
N PRO A 70 21.74 -10.63 -13.97
CA PRO A 70 20.93 -11.28 -15.00
C PRO A 70 19.92 -10.31 -15.64
N LEU A 71 19.71 -10.43 -16.96
CA LEU A 71 18.92 -9.46 -17.74
C LEU A 71 17.47 -9.35 -17.24
N ASP A 72 16.89 -10.46 -16.81
CA ASP A 72 15.59 -10.55 -16.15
C ASP A 72 15.55 -9.76 -14.84
N VAL A 73 16.58 -9.87 -13.99
CA VAL A 73 16.66 -9.11 -12.72
C VAL A 73 16.79 -7.61 -12.98
N GLN A 74 17.58 -7.22 -13.99
CA GLN A 74 17.68 -5.81 -14.40
C GLN A 74 16.34 -5.28 -14.92
N PHE A 75 15.63 -6.08 -15.70
CA PHE A 75 14.32 -5.73 -16.23
C PHE A 75 13.28 -5.59 -15.10
N GLY A 76 13.24 -6.53 -14.15
CA GLY A 76 12.37 -6.47 -12.98
C GLY A 76 12.55 -5.20 -12.14
N LYS A 77 13.81 -4.77 -11.94
CA LYS A 77 14.09 -3.48 -11.27
C LYS A 77 13.51 -2.29 -12.02
N LYS A 78 13.57 -2.29 -13.36
CA LYS A 78 12.96 -1.23 -14.19
C LYS A 78 11.43 -1.26 -14.11
N LEU A 79 10.82 -2.45 -14.09
CA LEU A 79 9.36 -2.60 -14.00
C LEU A 79 8.80 -1.92 -12.75
N LYS A 80 9.44 -2.09 -11.58
CA LYS A 80 8.96 -1.54 -10.28
C LYS A 80 8.74 -0.03 -10.27
N HIS A 81 9.38 0.72 -11.16
CA HIS A 81 9.23 2.18 -11.25
C HIS A 81 8.24 2.64 -12.34
N MET A 82 7.54 1.71 -13.00
CA MET A 82 6.62 2.04 -14.08
C MET A 82 5.25 2.49 -13.54
N THR A 83 4.72 3.54 -14.14
CA THR A 83 3.48 4.22 -13.70
C THR A 83 2.35 4.18 -14.74
N HIS A 84 2.59 3.55 -15.90
CA HIS A 84 1.66 3.54 -17.03
C HIS A 84 1.36 2.12 -17.51
N ILE A 85 0.10 1.67 -17.35
CA ILE A 85 -0.37 0.34 -17.76
C ILE A 85 -0.06 0.06 -19.23
N ARG A 86 -0.39 1.01 -20.12
CA ARG A 86 -0.13 0.90 -21.56
C ARG A 86 1.32 0.57 -21.85
N ARG A 87 2.26 1.24 -21.16
CA ARG A 87 3.70 1.05 -21.39
C ARG A 87 4.15 -0.34 -20.92
N ILE A 88 3.62 -0.81 -19.79
CA ILE A 88 3.93 -2.15 -19.26
C ILE A 88 3.45 -3.23 -20.24
N ILE A 89 2.21 -3.11 -20.73
CA ILE A 89 1.64 -4.06 -21.70
C ILE A 89 2.38 -4.04 -23.03
N SER A 90 2.74 -2.86 -23.55
CA SER A 90 3.55 -2.76 -24.76
C SER A 90 4.94 -3.38 -24.58
N LEU A 91 5.56 -3.24 -23.39
CA LEU A 91 6.83 -3.91 -23.10
C LEU A 91 6.68 -5.42 -23.05
N PHE A 92 5.60 -5.93 -22.47
CA PHE A 92 5.29 -7.35 -22.51
C PHE A 92 5.23 -7.84 -23.96
N HIS A 93 4.45 -7.17 -24.83
CA HIS A 93 4.34 -7.55 -26.24
C HIS A 93 5.70 -7.66 -26.94
N VAL A 94 6.60 -6.69 -26.73
CA VAL A 94 7.93 -6.67 -27.34
C VAL A 94 8.86 -7.74 -26.77
N LYS A 95 8.75 -8.03 -25.46
CA LYS A 95 9.70 -8.90 -24.74
C LYS A 95 9.16 -10.29 -24.42
N LYS A 96 7.94 -10.66 -24.83
CA LYS A 96 7.28 -11.92 -24.41
C LYS A 96 7.99 -13.21 -24.81
N HIS A 97 8.95 -13.15 -25.73
CA HIS A 97 9.80 -14.28 -26.13
C HIS A 97 11.28 -14.11 -25.71
N SER A 98 11.60 -13.04 -24.97
CA SER A 98 12.94 -12.80 -24.43
C SER A 98 13.15 -13.54 -23.12
N GLN A 99 14.40 -13.92 -22.83
CA GLN A 99 14.83 -14.43 -21.53
C GLN A 99 14.59 -13.43 -20.38
N GLU A 100 14.43 -12.13 -20.69
CA GLU A 100 14.03 -11.12 -19.71
C GLU A 100 12.63 -11.33 -19.14
N MET A 101 11.74 -12.05 -19.85
CA MET A 101 10.35 -12.26 -19.42
C MET A 101 10.20 -13.50 -18.54
N SER A 102 10.86 -13.48 -17.38
CA SER A 102 10.72 -14.52 -16.36
C SER A 102 9.34 -14.50 -15.69
N LEU A 103 9.00 -15.60 -15.00
CA LEU A 103 7.79 -15.70 -14.18
C LEU A 103 7.70 -14.58 -13.14
N GLU A 104 8.82 -14.28 -12.46
CA GLU A 104 8.89 -13.18 -11.49
C GLU A 104 8.54 -11.83 -12.11
N ASN A 105 9.02 -11.57 -13.34
CA ASN A 105 8.72 -10.34 -14.05
C ASN A 105 7.26 -10.28 -14.50
N MET A 106 6.65 -11.39 -14.90
CA MET A 106 5.23 -11.45 -15.23
C MET A 106 4.34 -11.19 -14.00
N VAL A 107 4.66 -11.82 -12.85
CA VAL A 107 3.96 -11.56 -11.58
C VAL A 107 4.13 -10.09 -11.17
N THR A 108 5.34 -9.53 -11.31
CA THR A 108 5.61 -8.11 -11.04
C THR A 108 4.78 -7.20 -11.95
N MET A 109 4.66 -7.53 -13.24
CA MET A 109 3.79 -6.80 -14.16
C MET A 109 2.32 -6.84 -13.70
N LEU A 110 1.78 -8.01 -13.36
CA LEU A 110 0.41 -8.14 -12.89
C LEU A 110 0.16 -7.32 -11.62
N LYS A 111 1.08 -7.38 -10.66
CA LYS A 111 1.02 -6.58 -9.43
C LYS A 111 0.96 -5.08 -9.71
N ILE A 112 1.82 -4.58 -10.61
CA ILE A 112 1.85 -3.15 -10.94
C ILE A 112 0.61 -2.75 -11.74
N ILE A 113 0.23 -3.54 -12.75
CA ILE A 113 -0.95 -3.29 -13.59
C ILE A 113 -2.19 -3.22 -12.71
N SER A 114 -2.41 -4.19 -11.83
CA SER A 114 -3.57 -4.22 -10.92
C SER A 114 -3.58 -3.03 -9.95
N GLY A 115 -2.42 -2.63 -9.41
CA GLY A 115 -2.30 -1.44 -8.57
C GLY A 115 -2.68 -0.15 -9.32
N LEU A 116 -2.19 0.01 -10.55
CA LEU A 116 -2.53 1.14 -11.42
C LEU A 116 -3.99 1.10 -11.88
N PHE A 117 -4.54 -0.10 -12.09
CA PHE A 117 -5.93 -0.30 -12.51
C PHE A 117 -6.92 0.23 -11.48
N VAL A 118 -6.64 -0.01 -10.19
CA VAL A 118 -7.47 0.50 -9.09
C VAL A 118 -7.25 2.00 -8.85
N SER A 119 -6.00 2.45 -8.86
CA SER A 119 -5.66 3.83 -8.49
C SER A 119 -5.89 4.87 -9.59
N HIS A 120 -5.95 4.47 -10.86
CA HIS A 120 -6.04 5.40 -12.00
C HIS A 120 -7.20 5.06 -12.95
N PRO A 121 -8.42 5.57 -12.71
CA PRO A 121 -9.61 5.27 -13.51
C PRO A 121 -9.44 5.50 -15.02
N LYS A 122 -8.74 6.58 -15.41
CA LYS A 122 -8.44 6.87 -16.82
C LYS A 122 -7.57 5.80 -17.48
N GLN A 123 -6.59 5.24 -16.76
CA GLN A 123 -5.75 4.18 -17.30
C GLN A 123 -6.52 2.88 -17.44
N ARG A 124 -7.40 2.59 -16.47
CA ARG A 124 -8.35 1.47 -16.52
C ARG A 124 -9.26 1.57 -17.74
N GLU A 125 -9.91 2.71 -17.98
CA GLU A 125 -10.78 2.91 -19.15
C GLU A 125 -10.02 2.72 -20.47
N LEU A 126 -8.80 3.25 -20.57
CA LEU A 126 -7.96 3.08 -21.76
C LEU A 126 -7.51 1.63 -21.97
N LEU A 127 -7.29 0.87 -20.90
CA LEU A 127 -7.00 -0.55 -20.98
C LEU A 127 -8.23 -1.31 -21.49
N LEU A 128 -9.38 -1.14 -20.81
CA LEU A 128 -10.61 -1.86 -21.12
C LEU A 128 -11.17 -1.53 -22.51
N GLY A 129 -10.93 -0.31 -23.01
CA GLY A 129 -11.31 0.10 -24.36
C GLY A 129 -10.39 -0.39 -25.48
N ASN A 130 -9.30 -1.10 -25.16
CA ASN A 130 -8.35 -1.60 -26.16
C ASN A 130 -8.27 -3.13 -26.11
N GLU A 131 -8.95 -3.79 -27.04
CA GLU A 131 -9.05 -5.24 -27.10
C GLU A 131 -7.68 -5.93 -27.17
N PHE A 132 -6.74 -5.40 -27.96
CA PHE A 132 -5.40 -5.95 -28.07
C PHE A 132 -4.63 -5.90 -26.74
N HIS A 133 -4.74 -4.80 -25.98
CA HIS A 133 -4.13 -4.72 -24.65
C HIS A 133 -4.81 -5.67 -23.65
N CYS A 134 -6.13 -5.85 -23.74
CA CYS A 134 -6.83 -6.84 -22.93
C CYS A 134 -6.36 -8.27 -23.24
N GLN A 135 -6.19 -8.62 -24.52
CA GLN A 135 -5.65 -9.92 -24.93
C GLN A 135 -4.24 -10.15 -24.40
N LEU A 136 -3.37 -9.14 -24.45
CA LEU A 136 -2.02 -9.24 -23.87
C LEU A 136 -2.04 -9.40 -22.35
N LEU A 137 -2.92 -8.69 -21.64
CA LEU A 137 -3.10 -8.89 -20.20
C LEU A 137 -3.55 -10.32 -19.89
N GLN A 138 -4.50 -10.85 -20.67
CA GLN A 138 -4.95 -12.24 -20.54
C GLN A 138 -3.83 -13.24 -20.86
N GLU A 139 -2.96 -12.96 -21.83
CA GLU A 139 -1.77 -13.78 -22.12
C GLU A 139 -0.80 -13.79 -20.91
N ILE A 140 -0.60 -12.66 -20.22
CA ILE A 140 0.22 -12.61 -19.00
C ILE A 140 -0.43 -13.47 -17.90
N ILE A 141 -1.73 -13.28 -17.65
CA ILE A 141 -2.49 -14.03 -16.64
C ILE A 141 -2.37 -15.53 -16.92
N GLN A 142 -2.65 -15.95 -18.15
CA GLN A 142 -2.60 -17.36 -18.52
C GLN A 142 -1.21 -17.96 -18.29
N ARG A 143 -0.13 -17.27 -18.67
CA ARG A 143 1.24 -17.77 -18.46
C ARG A 143 1.61 -17.91 -16.99
N VAL A 144 1.14 -16.98 -16.14
CA VAL A 144 1.33 -17.05 -14.69
C VAL A 144 0.52 -18.22 -14.11
N VAL A 145 -0.74 -18.38 -14.52
CA VAL A 145 -1.60 -19.50 -14.08
C VAL A 145 -0.98 -20.84 -14.47
N SER A 146 -0.53 -21.01 -15.72
CA SER A 146 0.11 -22.24 -16.20
C SER A 146 1.39 -22.63 -15.45
N SER A 147 1.99 -21.68 -14.72
CA SER A 147 3.27 -21.88 -14.02
C SER A 147 3.14 -21.61 -12.51
N CYS A 148 1.91 -21.55 -11.97
CA CYS A 148 1.69 -21.13 -10.59
C CYS A 148 2.25 -22.13 -9.56
N ASP A 149 2.34 -23.42 -9.89
CA ASP A 149 3.01 -24.43 -9.03
C ASP A 149 4.50 -24.14 -8.79
N GLN A 150 5.14 -23.32 -9.64
CA GLN A 150 6.54 -22.91 -9.50
C GLN A 150 6.69 -21.57 -8.75
N CYS A 151 5.58 -20.89 -8.44
CA CYS A 151 5.60 -19.63 -7.73
C CYS A 151 5.93 -19.84 -6.25
N THR A 152 6.68 -18.89 -5.69
CA THR A 152 6.81 -18.76 -4.24
C THR A 152 5.50 -18.31 -3.60
N ALA A 153 5.35 -18.50 -2.28
CA ALA A 153 4.21 -17.99 -1.51
C ALA A 153 3.90 -16.52 -1.80
N SER A 154 4.93 -15.67 -1.85
CA SER A 154 4.76 -14.24 -2.13
C SER A 154 4.29 -13.96 -3.56
N GLN A 155 4.79 -14.72 -4.54
CA GLN A 155 4.34 -14.60 -5.93
C GLN A 155 2.89 -15.09 -6.13
N LEU A 156 2.48 -16.14 -5.42
CA LEU A 156 1.09 -16.63 -5.39
C LEU A 156 0.17 -15.57 -4.79
N CYS A 157 0.54 -15.00 -3.64
CA CYS A 157 -0.20 -13.92 -3.00
C CYS A 157 -0.32 -12.70 -3.93
N ASP A 158 0.78 -12.21 -4.49
CA ASP A 158 0.79 -11.07 -5.40
C ASP A 158 -0.09 -11.30 -6.64
N SER A 159 -0.09 -12.52 -7.18
CA SER A 159 -0.92 -12.90 -8.32
C SER A 159 -2.40 -12.94 -7.95
N LEU A 160 -2.78 -13.57 -6.84
CA LEU A 160 -4.17 -13.62 -6.35
C LEU A 160 -4.72 -12.22 -6.08
N VAL A 161 -3.93 -11.36 -5.43
CA VAL A 161 -4.31 -9.96 -5.17
C VAL A 161 -4.48 -9.20 -6.48
N ALA A 162 -3.60 -9.42 -7.46
CA ALA A 162 -3.69 -8.77 -8.76
C ALA A 162 -4.96 -9.19 -9.51
N LEU A 163 -5.27 -10.49 -9.55
CA LEU A 163 -6.46 -11.02 -10.23
C LEU A 163 -7.75 -10.52 -9.57
N ALA A 164 -7.82 -10.54 -8.24
CA ALA A 164 -8.96 -10.01 -7.50
C ALA A 164 -9.20 -8.52 -7.79
N ARG A 165 -8.14 -7.70 -7.86
CA ARG A 165 -8.22 -6.27 -8.20
C ARG A 165 -8.61 -6.01 -9.65
N LEU A 166 -8.20 -6.89 -10.57
CA LEU A 166 -8.60 -6.84 -11.97
C LEU A 166 -10.04 -7.33 -12.18
N GLY A 167 -10.67 -7.89 -11.14
CA GLY A 167 -12.02 -8.43 -11.22
C GLY A 167 -12.09 -9.73 -12.02
N ASP A 168 -10.98 -10.48 -12.12
CA ASP A 168 -10.96 -11.75 -12.83
C ASP A 168 -11.83 -12.78 -12.11
N LYS A 169 -12.67 -13.48 -12.88
CA LYS A 169 -13.65 -14.47 -12.41
C LYS A 169 -13.38 -15.86 -12.99
N ASN A 170 -12.18 -16.10 -13.51
CA ASN A 170 -11.85 -17.39 -14.11
C ASN A 170 -11.67 -18.47 -13.02
N MET A 171 -12.73 -19.21 -12.74
CA MET A 171 -12.74 -20.21 -11.66
C MET A 171 -11.70 -21.33 -11.87
N SER A 172 -11.33 -21.67 -13.11
CA SER A 172 -10.28 -22.67 -13.33
C SER A 172 -8.92 -22.13 -12.89
N ALA A 173 -8.62 -20.84 -13.15
CA ALA A 173 -7.39 -20.22 -12.69
C ALA A 173 -7.30 -20.22 -11.15
N TYR A 174 -8.39 -19.91 -10.45
CA TYR A 174 -8.40 -19.95 -8.98
C TYR A 174 -8.25 -21.37 -8.43
N SER A 175 -8.74 -22.40 -9.14
CA SER A 175 -8.50 -23.80 -8.77
C SER A 175 -7.01 -24.17 -8.85
N GLU A 176 -6.31 -23.71 -9.89
CA GLU A 176 -4.85 -23.91 -10.00
C GLU A 176 -4.10 -23.18 -8.86
N PHE A 177 -4.50 -21.94 -8.55
CA PHE A 177 -3.91 -21.21 -7.41
C PHE A 177 -4.19 -21.88 -6.06
N GLU A 178 -5.38 -22.46 -5.85
CA GLU A 178 -5.67 -23.22 -4.63
C GLU A 178 -4.69 -24.39 -4.50
N HIS A 179 -4.52 -25.18 -5.56
CA HIS A 179 -3.56 -26.28 -5.59
C HIS A 179 -2.13 -25.80 -5.28
N ALA A 180 -1.65 -24.75 -5.96
CA ALA A 180 -0.31 -24.22 -5.77
C ALA A 180 -0.07 -23.66 -4.35
N VAL A 181 -1.08 -23.04 -3.73
CA VAL A 181 -1.02 -22.56 -2.33
C VAL A 181 -0.93 -23.75 -1.37
N LEU A 182 -1.73 -24.80 -1.59
CA LEU A 182 -1.69 -26.01 -0.77
C LEU A 182 -0.36 -26.76 -0.93
N LEU A 183 0.21 -26.83 -2.14
CA LEU A 183 1.52 -27.42 -2.42
C LEU A 183 2.66 -26.70 -1.69
N ASN A 184 2.67 -25.37 -1.70
CA ASN A 184 3.67 -24.58 -0.96
C ASN A 184 3.52 -24.76 0.57
N GLY A 185 2.28 -24.92 1.02
CA GLY A 185 1.93 -24.99 2.43
C GLY A 185 1.88 -23.60 3.09
N LEU A 186 0.83 -23.36 3.87
CA LEU A 186 0.56 -22.04 4.49
C LEU A 186 1.67 -21.56 5.44
N ARG A 187 2.53 -22.45 5.94
CA ARG A 187 3.72 -22.11 6.73
C ARG A 187 4.70 -21.20 5.99
N GLN A 188 4.75 -21.28 4.66
CA GLN A 188 5.63 -20.44 3.84
C GLN A 188 5.08 -19.03 3.61
N PHE A 189 3.81 -18.80 3.92
CA PHE A 189 3.16 -17.50 3.82
C PHE A 189 3.35 -16.74 5.12
N SER A 190 3.70 -15.46 5.02
CA SER A 190 3.63 -14.55 6.14
C SER A 190 2.18 -14.42 6.65
N PRO A 191 1.98 -14.05 7.93
CA PRO A 191 0.64 -13.81 8.48
C PRO A 191 -0.18 -12.84 7.61
N ASP A 192 0.49 -11.84 7.02
CA ASP A 192 -0.17 -10.86 6.18
C ASP A 192 -0.59 -11.41 4.82
N GLU A 193 0.25 -12.24 4.22
CA GLU A 193 -0.06 -12.92 2.96
C GLU A 193 -1.22 -13.91 3.10
N ILE A 194 -1.37 -14.57 4.26
CA ILE A 194 -2.53 -15.45 4.53
C ILE A 194 -3.84 -14.64 4.44
N GLY A 195 -3.88 -13.44 5.04
CA GLY A 195 -5.05 -12.56 4.93
C GLY A 195 -5.35 -12.17 3.48
N LEU A 196 -4.32 -11.79 2.73
CA LEU A 196 -4.46 -11.41 1.32
C LEU A 196 -4.89 -12.57 0.42
N VAL A 197 -4.42 -13.79 0.69
CA VAL A 197 -4.87 -15.01 0.00
C VAL A 197 -6.36 -15.25 0.25
N CYS A 198 -6.82 -15.16 1.50
CA CYS A 198 -8.24 -15.30 1.84
C CYS A 198 -9.09 -14.23 1.15
N TRP A 199 -8.64 -12.97 1.20
CA TRP A 199 -9.28 -11.85 0.53
C TRP A 199 -9.37 -12.06 -0.99
N GLY A 200 -8.28 -12.50 -1.63
CA GLY A 200 -8.20 -12.73 -3.07
C GLY A 200 -9.23 -13.76 -3.55
N PHE A 201 -9.25 -14.94 -2.91
CA PHE A 201 -10.24 -15.97 -3.21
C PHE A 201 -11.68 -15.51 -2.96
N SER A 202 -11.91 -14.85 -1.82
CA SER A 202 -13.24 -14.36 -1.48
C SER A 202 -13.76 -13.30 -2.45
N LYS A 203 -12.91 -12.35 -2.85
CA LYS A 203 -13.25 -11.32 -3.86
C LYS A 203 -13.49 -11.91 -5.24
N ALA A 204 -12.80 -12.99 -5.60
CA ALA A 204 -13.06 -13.72 -6.83
C ALA A 204 -14.45 -14.37 -6.83
N GLY A 205 -15.01 -14.68 -5.66
CA GLY A 205 -16.21 -15.50 -5.55
C GLY A 205 -15.90 -17.00 -5.48
N TYR A 206 -14.62 -17.37 -5.39
CA TYR A 206 -14.18 -18.75 -5.27
C TYR A 206 -14.24 -19.21 -3.80
N LYS A 207 -14.73 -20.42 -3.56
CA LYS A 207 -14.93 -20.99 -2.21
C LYS A 207 -14.11 -22.28 -2.02
N PRO A 208 -12.79 -22.17 -1.78
CA PRO A 208 -11.90 -23.31 -1.58
C PRO A 208 -12.01 -23.88 -0.16
N ILE A 209 -12.99 -24.76 0.09
CA ILE A 209 -13.32 -25.23 1.45
C ILE A 209 -12.09 -25.84 2.16
N ASP A 210 -11.30 -26.64 1.44
CA ASP A 210 -10.11 -27.30 1.99
C ASP A 210 -9.04 -26.29 2.38
N LEU A 211 -8.80 -25.27 1.54
CA LEU A 211 -7.88 -24.18 1.87
C LEU A 211 -8.30 -23.42 3.13
N TYR A 212 -9.58 -23.08 3.28
CA TYR A 212 -10.05 -22.36 4.47
C TYR A 212 -9.91 -23.20 5.74
N SER A 213 -10.13 -24.51 5.67
CA SER A 213 -9.84 -25.42 6.78
C SER A 213 -8.35 -25.36 7.18
N LYS A 214 -7.44 -25.37 6.19
CA LYS A 214 -5.99 -25.23 6.43
C LYS A 214 -5.61 -23.86 6.97
N VAL A 215 -6.25 -22.78 6.50
CA VAL A 215 -6.06 -21.42 7.03
C VAL A 215 -6.43 -21.37 8.51
N SER A 216 -7.60 -21.91 8.88
CA SER A 216 -8.02 -21.96 10.28
C SER A 216 -6.98 -22.68 11.15
N ALA A 217 -6.50 -23.85 10.70
CA ALA A 217 -5.48 -24.61 11.42
C ALA A 217 -4.13 -23.85 11.53
N GLU A 218 -3.72 -23.15 10.47
CA GLU A 218 -2.47 -22.38 10.47
C GLU A 218 -2.54 -21.14 11.38
N VAL A 219 -3.67 -20.41 11.37
CA VAL A 219 -3.90 -19.31 12.33
C VAL A 219 -3.93 -19.85 13.75
N GLU A 220 -4.53 -21.03 13.96
CA GLU A 220 -4.54 -21.66 15.27
C GLU A 220 -3.14 -22.03 15.78
N ALA A 221 -2.27 -22.50 14.87
CA ALA A 221 -0.91 -22.94 15.17
C ALA A 221 0.09 -21.81 15.44
N ARG A 222 -0.21 -20.57 15.01
CA ARG A 222 0.61 -19.38 15.26
C ARG A 222 0.10 -18.58 16.45
N GLU A 223 0.95 -17.73 17.01
CA GLU A 223 0.48 -16.71 17.96
C GLU A 223 -0.35 -15.67 17.21
N ILE A 224 -1.56 -15.36 17.67
CA ILE A 224 -2.46 -14.51 16.87
C ILE A 224 -1.97 -13.06 16.75
N VAL A 225 -1.17 -12.61 17.71
CA VAL A 225 -0.55 -11.28 17.74
C VAL A 225 0.39 -11.03 16.54
N VAL A 226 0.92 -12.08 15.89
CA VAL A 226 1.80 -11.89 14.72
C VAL A 226 1.04 -11.46 13.46
N PHE A 227 -0.29 -11.58 13.45
CA PHE A 227 -1.12 -11.11 12.35
C PHE A 227 -1.41 -9.62 12.50
N SER A 228 -1.19 -8.86 11.44
CA SER A 228 -1.63 -7.47 11.42
C SER A 228 -3.14 -7.36 11.53
N THR A 229 -3.64 -6.19 11.95
CA THR A 229 -5.08 -5.95 12.09
C THR A 229 -5.79 -6.16 10.76
N THR A 230 -5.20 -5.65 9.68
CA THR A 230 -5.75 -5.81 8.33
C THR A 230 -5.90 -7.27 7.95
N SER A 231 -4.90 -8.11 8.27
CA SER A 231 -4.94 -9.53 7.91
C SER A 231 -5.94 -10.31 8.75
N LEU A 232 -6.10 -9.99 10.03
CA LEU A 232 -7.18 -10.54 10.86
C LEU A 232 -8.56 -10.19 10.29
N CYS A 233 -8.79 -8.91 9.92
CA CYS A 233 -10.03 -8.49 9.28
C CYS A 233 -10.26 -9.19 7.93
N GLN A 234 -9.21 -9.40 7.14
CA GLN A 234 -9.30 -10.11 5.85
C GLN A 234 -9.67 -11.57 6.00
N ILE A 235 -9.08 -12.26 6.98
CA ILE A 235 -9.42 -13.65 7.28
C ILE A 235 -10.87 -13.71 7.75
N GLU A 236 -11.23 -12.94 8.77
CA GLU A 236 -12.59 -12.88 9.34
C GLU A 236 -13.65 -12.62 8.26
N TRP A 237 -13.48 -11.54 7.50
CA TRP A 237 -14.40 -11.18 6.42
C TRP A 237 -14.53 -12.28 5.38
N ALA A 238 -13.42 -12.92 4.98
CA ALA A 238 -13.44 -13.96 3.97
C ALA A 238 -14.22 -15.21 4.43
N PHE A 239 -14.05 -15.63 5.69
CA PHE A 239 -14.82 -16.73 6.26
C PHE A 239 -16.32 -16.42 6.30
N VAL A 240 -16.70 -15.22 6.76
CA VAL A 240 -18.11 -14.83 6.86
C VAL A 240 -18.74 -14.61 5.49
N GLU A 241 -18.07 -13.88 4.58
CA GLU A 241 -18.55 -13.61 3.22
C GLU A 241 -18.76 -14.90 2.41
N LYS A 242 -17.95 -15.94 2.63
CA LYS A 242 -18.13 -17.25 1.98
C LYS A 242 -19.11 -18.16 2.73
N GLY A 243 -19.61 -17.78 3.90
CA GLY A 243 -20.44 -18.63 4.75
C GLY A 243 -19.71 -19.92 5.11
N ILE A 244 -18.47 -19.81 5.59
CA ILE A 244 -17.67 -20.92 6.11
C ILE A 244 -17.72 -20.85 7.63
N THR A 245 -18.29 -21.87 8.27
CA THR A 245 -18.41 -21.94 9.73
C THR A 245 -17.02 -22.06 10.37
N ALA A 246 -16.70 -21.13 11.27
CA ALA A 246 -15.40 -21.08 11.93
C ALA A 246 -15.47 -20.36 13.29
N ASP A 247 -16.47 -20.66 14.11
CA ASP A 247 -16.79 -19.94 15.35
C ASP A 247 -15.59 -19.81 16.29
N ARG A 248 -14.76 -20.85 16.42
CA ARG A 248 -13.55 -20.82 17.26
C ARG A 248 -12.49 -19.86 16.72
N LEU A 249 -12.28 -19.85 15.40
CA LEU A 249 -11.35 -18.92 14.75
C LEU A 249 -11.85 -17.48 14.90
N LEU A 250 -13.13 -17.26 14.61
CA LEU A 250 -13.77 -15.95 14.71
C LEU A 250 -13.73 -15.44 16.15
N LEU A 251 -14.09 -16.25 17.15
CA LEU A 251 -13.96 -15.90 18.57
C LEU A 251 -12.54 -15.41 18.89
N ARG A 252 -11.53 -16.18 18.49
CA ARG A 252 -10.12 -15.86 18.74
C ARG A 252 -9.68 -14.56 18.06
N ILE A 253 -10.09 -14.35 16.80
CA ILE A 253 -9.83 -13.10 16.07
C ILE A 253 -10.48 -11.92 16.80
N GLY A 254 -11.72 -12.08 17.25
CA GLY A 254 -12.46 -11.02 17.90
C GLY A 254 -11.88 -10.63 19.25
N GLU A 255 -11.44 -11.61 20.05
CA GLU A 255 -10.71 -11.36 21.31
C GLU A 255 -9.41 -10.59 21.07
N GLU A 256 -8.61 -11.00 20.08
CA GLU A 256 -7.38 -10.29 19.71
C GLU A 256 -7.68 -8.87 19.22
N VAL A 257 -8.66 -8.69 18.35
CA VAL A 257 -9.05 -7.37 17.82
C VAL A 257 -9.54 -6.44 18.93
N LEU A 258 -10.33 -6.94 19.88
CA LEU A 258 -10.79 -6.19 21.04
C LEU A 258 -9.65 -5.76 21.98
N SER A 259 -8.50 -6.44 21.93
CA SER A 259 -7.31 -6.04 22.69
C SER A 259 -6.54 -4.86 22.06
N ARG A 260 -6.88 -4.49 20.81
CA ARG A 260 -6.18 -3.45 20.03
C ARG A 260 -6.91 -2.12 20.07
N ASP A 261 -6.19 -1.05 19.76
CA ASP A 261 -6.74 0.30 19.68
C ASP A 261 -7.51 0.52 18.37
N PHE A 262 -8.84 0.65 18.45
CA PHE A 262 -9.73 0.89 17.32
C PHE A 262 -9.46 2.23 16.61
N ALA A 263 -8.86 3.22 17.28
CA ALA A 263 -8.47 4.48 16.63
C ALA A 263 -7.37 4.28 15.56
N SER A 264 -6.63 3.16 15.62
CA SER A 264 -5.65 2.77 14.61
C SER A 264 -6.25 2.07 13.39
N PHE A 265 -7.55 1.76 13.40
CA PHE A 265 -8.17 0.94 12.37
C PHE A 265 -8.59 1.82 11.20
N GLY A 266 -8.17 1.43 10.00
CA GLY A 266 -8.63 2.07 8.77
C GLY A 266 -10.12 1.79 8.49
N PRO A 267 -10.76 2.60 7.61
CA PRO A 267 -12.15 2.43 7.22
C PRO A 267 -12.51 1.02 6.75
N GLU A 268 -11.64 0.42 5.92
CA GLU A 268 -11.83 -0.94 5.39
C GLU A 268 -11.84 -1.98 6.51
N ASN A 269 -10.94 -1.86 7.50
CA ASN A 269 -10.89 -2.79 8.64
C ASN A 269 -12.16 -2.71 9.50
N LEU A 270 -12.65 -1.49 9.78
CA LEU A 270 -13.91 -1.29 10.51
C LEU A 270 -15.12 -1.84 9.73
N ALA A 271 -15.13 -1.65 8.41
CA ALA A 271 -16.19 -2.17 7.54
C ALA A 271 -16.20 -3.71 7.50
N MET A 272 -15.03 -4.34 7.41
CA MET A 272 -14.88 -5.80 7.39
C MET A 272 -15.35 -6.42 8.70
N LEU A 273 -14.83 -5.93 9.84
CA LEU A 273 -15.24 -6.40 11.16
C LEU A 273 -16.72 -6.16 11.42
N GLY A 274 -17.22 -4.96 11.10
CA GLY A 274 -18.62 -4.64 11.25
C GLY A 274 -19.49 -5.58 10.43
N PHE A 275 -19.13 -5.81 9.16
CA PHE A 275 -19.83 -6.75 8.30
C PHE A 275 -19.92 -8.13 8.92
N GLY A 276 -18.80 -8.76 9.27
CA GLY A 276 -18.84 -10.15 9.70
C GLY A 276 -19.40 -10.33 11.11
N TYR A 277 -19.01 -9.51 12.09
CA TYR A 277 -19.57 -9.59 13.46
C TYR A 277 -21.03 -9.16 13.60
N SER A 278 -21.59 -8.46 12.62
CA SER A 278 -23.05 -8.23 12.57
C SER A 278 -23.84 -9.41 12.01
N LEU A 279 -23.18 -10.39 11.38
CA LEU A 279 -23.79 -11.58 10.81
C LEU A 279 -23.56 -12.83 11.67
N VAL A 280 -22.47 -12.87 12.44
CA VAL A 280 -22.17 -14.00 13.34
C VAL A 280 -22.61 -13.71 14.77
N ASN A 281 -23.10 -14.74 15.44
CA ASN A 281 -23.61 -14.67 16.82
C ASN A 281 -22.59 -15.23 17.82
N ILE A 282 -21.48 -14.51 18.02
CA ILE A 282 -20.40 -14.90 18.95
C ILE A 282 -20.39 -13.91 20.13
N GLU A 283 -21.30 -14.10 21.07
CA GLU A 283 -21.43 -13.19 22.22
C GLU A 283 -20.46 -13.56 23.37
N PRO A 284 -19.92 -12.57 24.12
CA PRO A 284 -20.18 -11.13 24.03
C PRO A 284 -19.32 -10.37 22.98
N VAL A 285 -18.52 -11.10 22.19
CA VAL A 285 -17.50 -10.53 21.29
C VAL A 285 -18.14 -9.73 20.16
N SER A 286 -19.15 -10.26 19.48
CA SER A 286 -19.90 -9.57 18.42
C SER A 286 -20.42 -8.21 18.89
N SER A 287 -21.16 -8.19 20.00
CA SER A 287 -21.70 -6.94 20.56
C SER A 287 -20.62 -5.95 20.98
N ASN A 288 -19.52 -6.41 21.57
CA ASN A 288 -18.42 -5.53 21.99
C ASN A 288 -17.70 -4.90 20.79
N ILE A 289 -17.45 -5.66 19.73
CA ILE A 289 -16.81 -5.14 18.51
C ILE A 289 -17.70 -4.07 17.86
N LEU A 290 -18.99 -4.34 17.72
CA LEU A 290 -19.92 -3.38 17.12
C LEU A 290 -20.04 -2.10 17.95
N ARG A 291 -20.00 -2.21 19.28
CA ARG A 291 -19.95 -1.04 20.17
C ARG A 291 -18.66 -0.23 20.00
N GLN A 292 -17.51 -0.87 19.84
CA GLN A 292 -16.24 -0.17 19.56
C GLN A 292 -16.27 0.52 18.20
N ILE A 293 -16.82 -0.12 17.17
CA ILE A 293 -17.00 0.48 15.84
C ILE A 293 -17.93 1.70 15.92
N GLU A 294 -19.06 1.60 16.64
CA GLU A 294 -19.97 2.73 16.83
C GLU A 294 -19.27 3.90 17.54
N ALA A 295 -18.52 3.61 18.61
CA ALA A 295 -17.76 4.61 19.35
C ALA A 295 -16.75 5.31 18.45
N GLU A 296 -16.00 4.57 17.64
CA GLU A 296 -15.03 5.11 16.68
C GLU A 296 -15.71 5.98 15.62
N VAL A 297 -16.82 5.53 15.02
CA VAL A 297 -17.60 6.35 14.08
C VAL A 297 -18.06 7.66 14.72
N ASN A 298 -18.48 7.62 15.99
CA ASN A 298 -18.96 8.78 16.73
C ASN A 298 -17.83 9.78 17.06
N THR A 299 -16.63 9.32 17.42
CA THR A 299 -15.49 10.16 17.81
C THR A 299 -14.61 10.61 16.63
N ASN A 300 -14.54 9.84 15.55
CA ASN A 300 -13.60 10.08 14.46
C ASN A 300 -13.91 11.40 13.71
N PRO A 301 -12.98 12.38 13.70
CA PRO A 301 -13.18 13.66 13.02
C PRO A 301 -13.07 13.55 11.49
N GLU A 302 -12.42 12.51 10.98
CA GLU A 302 -12.10 12.28 9.59
C GLU A 302 -13.10 11.33 8.89
N LEU A 303 -14.28 11.11 9.48
CA LEU A 303 -15.33 10.25 8.91
C LEU A 303 -15.70 10.64 7.46
N LYS A 304 -15.56 11.92 7.08
CA LYS A 304 -15.78 12.40 5.70
C LYS A 304 -14.74 11.87 4.70
N LYS A 305 -13.57 11.42 5.13
CA LYS A 305 -12.55 10.81 4.26
C LYS A 305 -12.80 9.34 3.99
N PHE A 306 -13.70 8.69 4.74
CA PHE A 306 -13.97 7.27 4.57
C PHE A 306 -14.60 7.02 3.19
N PRO A 307 -14.19 5.95 2.48
CA PRO A 307 -14.83 5.54 1.24
C PRO A 307 -16.33 5.29 1.42
N THR A 308 -17.10 5.54 0.36
CA THR A 308 -18.56 5.36 0.37
C THR A 308 -18.96 3.91 0.67
N TYR A 309 -18.25 2.94 0.08
CA TYR A 309 -18.46 1.51 0.33
C TYR A 309 -18.29 1.16 1.82
N ASP A 310 -17.24 1.67 2.47
CA ASP A 310 -16.96 1.38 3.88
C ASP A 310 -18.02 1.99 4.79
N LEU A 311 -18.41 3.25 4.54
CA LEU A 311 -19.48 3.91 5.28
C LEU A 311 -20.82 3.17 5.15
N VAL A 312 -21.18 2.73 3.94
CA VAL A 312 -22.38 1.92 3.71
C VAL A 312 -22.31 0.62 4.52
N THR A 313 -21.19 -0.08 4.44
CA THR A 313 -20.99 -1.38 5.11
C THR A 313 -21.06 -1.25 6.62
N ILE A 314 -20.37 -0.26 7.21
CA ILE A 314 -20.41 0.05 8.65
C ILE A 314 -21.83 0.41 9.08
N THR A 315 -22.52 1.26 8.31
CA THR A 315 -23.90 1.67 8.65
C THR A 315 -24.85 0.47 8.64
N SER A 316 -24.77 -0.37 7.61
CA SER A 316 -25.57 -1.61 7.54
C SER A 316 -25.27 -2.55 8.71
N ALA A 317 -24.00 -2.71 9.09
CA ALA A 317 -23.60 -3.52 10.25
C ALA A 317 -24.23 -3.05 11.55
N LEU A 318 -24.16 -1.76 11.85
CA LEU A 318 -24.71 -1.20 13.09
C LEU A 318 -26.24 -1.23 13.09
N LEU A 319 -26.88 -1.06 11.94
CA LEU A 319 -28.33 -1.19 11.80
C LEU A 319 -28.81 -2.63 12.01
N ARG A 320 -28.12 -3.64 11.45
CA ARG A 320 -28.45 -5.07 11.64
C ARG A 320 -28.43 -5.46 13.11
N ALA A 321 -27.46 -4.95 13.86
CA ALA A 321 -27.30 -5.28 15.26
C ALA A 321 -28.24 -4.51 16.21
N HIS A 322 -29.13 -3.66 15.67
CA HIS A 322 -30.07 -2.83 16.45
C HIS A 322 -29.41 -1.94 17.52
N ASN A 323 -28.10 -1.71 17.42
CA ASN A 323 -27.30 -0.99 18.41
C ASN A 323 -26.95 0.44 17.97
N LEU A 324 -27.50 0.95 16.87
CA LEU A 324 -27.15 2.25 16.36
C LEU A 324 -27.92 3.39 17.04
N ASP A 325 -27.25 4.20 17.82
CA ASP A 325 -27.85 5.36 18.47
C ASP A 325 -28.22 6.46 17.46
N ARG A 326 -29.18 7.31 17.83
CA ARG A 326 -29.68 8.38 16.95
C ARG A 326 -28.63 9.44 16.64
N LYS A 327 -27.66 9.66 17.53
CA LYS A 327 -26.62 10.69 17.37
C LYS A 327 -25.61 10.28 16.30
N THR A 328 -25.13 9.04 16.40
CA THR A 328 -24.20 8.38 15.50
C THR A 328 -24.85 8.16 14.14
N PHE A 329 -26.12 7.73 14.08
CA PHE A 329 -26.85 7.66 12.81
C PHE A 329 -26.90 9.03 12.12
N ARG A 330 -27.26 10.11 12.83
CA ARG A 330 -27.27 11.47 12.24
C ARG A 330 -25.91 11.89 11.72
N LYS A 331 -24.83 11.56 12.43
CA LYS A 331 -23.46 11.83 11.97
C LYS A 331 -23.17 11.08 10.66
N LEU A 332 -23.46 9.77 10.60
CA LEU A 332 -23.30 8.95 9.39
C LEU A 332 -24.15 9.48 8.23
N GLU A 333 -25.42 9.77 8.48
CA GLU A 333 -26.36 10.31 7.50
C GLU A 333 -25.84 11.64 6.92
N SER A 334 -25.37 12.55 7.77
CA SER A 334 -24.81 13.84 7.32
C SER A 334 -23.63 13.69 6.36
N VAL A 335 -22.88 12.60 6.45
CA VAL A 335 -21.79 12.28 5.51
C VAL A 335 -22.35 11.58 4.28
N LEU A 336 -23.17 10.56 4.44
CA LEU A 336 -23.73 9.74 3.35
C LEU A 336 -24.58 10.57 2.38
N VAL A 337 -25.38 11.53 2.87
CA VAL A 337 -26.20 12.42 2.04
C VAL A 337 -25.34 13.29 1.10
N THR A 338 -24.07 13.53 1.43
CA THR A 338 -23.15 14.29 0.56
C THR A 338 -22.50 13.44 -0.54
N ARG A 339 -22.57 12.10 -0.44
CA ARG A 339 -21.97 11.18 -1.41
C ARG A 339 -22.76 11.17 -2.71
N ARG A 340 -22.06 10.93 -3.82
CA ARG A 340 -22.62 10.95 -5.19
C ARG A 340 -22.16 9.76 -6.03
N ASP A 341 -21.23 8.98 -5.50
CA ASP A 341 -20.47 7.89 -6.10
C ASP A 341 -20.99 6.50 -5.68
N PHE A 342 -22.21 6.43 -5.12
CA PHE A 342 -22.81 5.17 -4.64
C PHE A 342 -22.80 4.07 -5.70
N SER A 343 -23.31 4.35 -6.90
CA SER A 343 -23.39 3.39 -8.00
C SER A 343 -22.03 3.01 -8.61
N GLU A 344 -21.00 3.83 -8.37
CA GLU A 344 -19.66 3.62 -8.92
C GLU A 344 -18.79 2.78 -7.96
N THR A 345 -19.01 2.93 -6.65
CA THR A 345 -18.14 2.39 -5.61
C THR A 345 -18.77 1.25 -4.82
N THR A 346 -20.10 1.13 -4.84
CA THR A 346 -20.82 0.18 -3.99
C THR A 346 -21.71 -0.74 -4.85
N PRO A 347 -21.60 -2.07 -4.71
CA PRO A 347 -22.48 -3.01 -5.40
C PRO A 347 -23.95 -2.76 -5.06
N LYS A 348 -24.84 -3.00 -6.03
CA LYS A 348 -26.27 -2.73 -5.89
C LYS A 348 -26.86 -3.47 -4.68
N GLU A 349 -26.44 -4.71 -4.46
CA GLU A 349 -26.93 -5.59 -3.40
C GLU A 349 -26.67 -4.99 -2.01
N ARG A 350 -25.53 -4.32 -1.83
CA ARG A 350 -25.16 -3.66 -0.56
C ARG A 350 -25.98 -2.39 -0.32
N LEU A 351 -26.31 -1.67 -1.40
CA LEU A 351 -27.18 -0.49 -1.34
C LEU A 351 -28.63 -0.88 -1.05
N ASP A 352 -29.13 -1.94 -1.69
CA ASP A 352 -30.46 -2.51 -1.44
C ASP A 352 -30.59 -2.96 0.02
N GLU A 353 -29.57 -3.64 0.56
CA GLU A 353 -29.50 -4.02 1.96
C GLU A 353 -29.59 -2.80 2.89
N LEU A 354 -28.74 -1.78 2.69
CA LEU A 354 -28.77 -0.57 3.50
C LEU A 354 -30.14 0.11 3.44
N TYR A 355 -30.72 0.22 2.25
CA TYR A 355 -32.05 0.81 2.05
C TYR A 355 -33.12 0.05 2.85
N TYR A 356 -33.13 -1.28 2.77
CA TYR A 356 -34.07 -2.12 3.50
C TYR A 356 -33.91 -1.97 5.01
N LEU A 357 -32.68 -2.01 5.53
CA LEU A 357 -32.40 -1.86 6.97
C LEU A 357 -32.87 -0.51 7.51
N ILE A 358 -32.67 0.57 6.75
CA ILE A 358 -33.15 1.91 7.14
C ILE A 358 -34.68 1.95 7.15
N LYS A 359 -35.33 1.42 6.11
CA LYS A 359 -36.79 1.42 5.98
C LYS A 359 -37.50 0.54 7.01
N ALA A 360 -36.90 -0.57 7.40
CA ALA A 360 -37.42 -1.46 8.44
C ALA A 360 -37.15 -0.93 9.85
N GLY A 361 -36.16 -0.04 10.01
CA GLY A 361 -35.72 0.48 11.30
C GLY A 361 -36.37 1.81 11.73
N PRO A 362 -35.91 2.38 12.86
CA PRO A 362 -36.44 3.64 13.40
C PRO A 362 -36.08 4.88 12.55
N PHE A 363 -35.29 4.71 11.50
CA PHE A 363 -34.77 5.77 10.64
C PHE A 363 -35.44 5.80 9.25
N PHE A 364 -36.61 5.19 9.07
CA PHE A 364 -37.29 5.06 7.77
C PHE A 364 -37.58 6.38 7.01
N LEU A 365 -37.58 7.53 7.71
CA LEU A 365 -37.74 8.88 7.17
C LEU A 365 -36.41 9.59 6.84
N ALA A 366 -35.28 8.92 7.02
CA ALA A 366 -33.95 9.45 6.75
C ALA A 366 -33.81 9.97 5.30
N GLU A 367 -33.11 11.08 5.13
CA GLU A 367 -32.82 11.68 3.82
C GLU A 367 -32.03 10.71 2.94
N ILE A 368 -31.10 9.97 3.55
CA ILE A 368 -30.29 8.97 2.84
C ILE A 368 -31.17 7.87 2.22
N ALA A 369 -32.31 7.51 2.83
CA ALA A 369 -33.21 6.50 2.27
C ALA A 369 -33.78 6.95 0.91
N LYS A 370 -34.13 8.24 0.76
CA LYS A 370 -34.61 8.79 -0.51
C LYS A 370 -33.53 8.84 -1.58
N ILE A 371 -32.29 9.14 -1.17
CA ILE A 371 -31.13 9.13 -2.08
C ILE A 371 -30.88 7.71 -2.58
N LEU A 372 -30.87 6.72 -1.68
CA LEU A 372 -30.71 5.31 -2.05
C LEU A 372 -31.83 4.84 -2.99
N GLU A 373 -33.08 5.19 -2.71
CA GLU A 373 -34.22 4.89 -3.58
C GLU A 373 -34.03 5.46 -4.99
N THR A 374 -33.51 6.68 -5.09
CA THR A 374 -33.19 7.32 -6.38
C THR A 374 -32.05 6.63 -7.12
N VAL A 375 -31.04 6.16 -6.40
CA VAL A 375 -29.89 5.44 -6.97
C VAL A 375 -30.30 4.04 -7.44
N LEU A 376 -31.13 3.34 -6.67
CA LEU A 376 -31.55 1.94 -6.92
C LEU A 376 -32.69 1.84 -7.93
N TYR A 377 -33.67 2.74 -7.85
CA TYR A 377 -34.93 2.71 -8.60
C TYR A 377 -35.17 4.03 -9.35
N PRO A 378 -34.26 4.42 -10.28
CA PRO A 378 -34.34 5.73 -10.97
C PRO A 378 -35.60 5.90 -11.84
N ASN A 379 -36.31 4.82 -12.14
CA ASN A 379 -37.51 4.80 -12.99
C ASN A 379 -38.82 4.85 -12.18
N VAL A 380 -38.78 4.72 -10.85
CA VAL A 380 -39.97 4.63 -9.98
C VAL A 380 -40.39 5.99 -9.39
N LEU A 381 -39.71 7.07 -9.77
CA LEU A 381 -39.79 8.38 -9.11
C LEU A 381 -40.84 9.34 -9.73
N ASN A 382 -41.78 9.79 -8.90
CA ASN A 382 -42.98 10.58 -9.26
C ASN A 382 -43.04 12.00 -8.63
N SER A 383 -41.92 12.59 -8.15
CA SER A 383 -41.97 13.88 -7.44
C SER A 383 -41.00 14.96 -7.94
N VAL A 384 -41.42 16.23 -7.83
CA VAL A 384 -40.60 17.43 -8.08
C VAL A 384 -39.35 17.47 -7.19
N PHE A 385 -39.38 16.86 -6.01
CA PHE A 385 -38.21 16.75 -5.14
C PHE A 385 -37.08 15.92 -5.76
N ASP A 386 -37.39 15.01 -6.68
CA ASP A 386 -36.41 14.13 -7.34
C ASP A 386 -35.48 14.90 -8.29
N ILE A 387 -35.88 16.11 -8.71
CA ILE A 387 -35.06 16.99 -9.54
C ILE A 387 -33.87 17.55 -8.75
N PHE A 388 -34.04 17.83 -7.46
CA PHE A 388 -33.00 18.44 -6.61
C PHE A 388 -31.93 17.44 -6.16
N TYR A 389 -32.28 16.15 -6.06
CA TYR A 389 -31.40 15.10 -5.54
C TYR A 389 -30.81 14.16 -6.62
N ARG A 390 -31.07 14.41 -7.91
CA ARG A 390 -30.46 13.63 -9.00
C ARG A 390 -28.92 13.73 -8.99
N PRO A 391 -28.18 12.60 -9.03
CA PRO A 391 -26.76 12.60 -9.39
C PRO A 391 -26.59 13.29 -10.75
N ARG A 392 -25.63 14.22 -10.87
CA ARG A 392 -25.38 14.91 -12.14
C ARG A 392 -24.86 13.90 -13.17
N ARG A 393 -25.75 13.39 -14.03
CA ARG A 393 -25.36 12.84 -15.34
C ARG A 393 -24.48 13.85 -16.07
N SER A 394 -23.49 13.38 -16.82
CA SER A 394 -22.62 14.25 -17.61
C SER A 394 -23.49 15.13 -18.53
N TRP A 395 -23.06 16.37 -18.80
CA TRP A 395 -23.83 17.27 -19.66
C TRP A 395 -24.14 16.64 -21.04
N LYS A 396 -23.25 15.77 -21.54
CA LYS A 396 -23.45 14.97 -22.76
C LYS A 396 -24.65 14.01 -22.66
N GLU A 397 -24.82 13.31 -21.55
CA GLU A 397 -25.98 12.43 -21.35
C GLU A 397 -27.29 13.20 -21.16
N LYS A 398 -27.23 14.40 -20.57
CA LYS A 398 -28.40 15.28 -20.43
C LYS A 398 -28.90 15.75 -21.80
N VAL A 399 -27.99 16.08 -22.73
CA VAL A 399 -28.34 16.49 -24.10
C VAL A 399 -28.84 15.30 -24.94
N LEU A 400 -28.23 14.12 -24.80
CA LEU A 400 -28.63 12.92 -25.55
C LEU A 400 -30.01 12.38 -25.18
N LYS A 401 -30.47 12.57 -23.93
CA LYS A 401 -31.80 12.14 -23.47
C LYS A 401 -32.87 13.24 -23.47
N GLN A 402 -32.56 14.45 -23.95
CA GLN A 402 -33.56 15.52 -24.11
C GLN A 402 -34.64 15.19 -25.15
N SER A 403 -34.40 14.24 -26.06
CA SER A 403 -35.43 13.76 -26.99
C SER A 403 -36.59 13.04 -26.30
N ILE A 404 -36.44 12.63 -25.04
CA ILE A 404 -37.50 11.96 -24.26
C ILE A 404 -38.40 12.97 -23.52
N PHE A 405 -38.02 14.26 -23.50
CA PHE A 405 -38.77 15.33 -22.82
C PHE A 405 -39.82 16.03 -23.70
N LYS A 406 -40.27 15.40 -24.79
CA LYS A 406 -41.44 15.85 -25.58
C LYS A 406 -42.50 14.76 -25.69
N VAL A 407 -43.05 14.30 -24.57
CA VAL A 407 -44.47 13.92 -24.44
C VAL A 407 -44.78 13.93 -22.94
N TYR A 408 -45.32 15.04 -22.44
CA TYR A 408 -46.34 15.12 -21.40
C TYR A 408 -46.94 16.53 -21.46
#